data_AF-A0A2E7SKK3-F1
#
_entry.id   AF-A0A2E7SKK3-F1
#
_cell.length_a   1.000
_cell.length_b   1.000
_cell.length_c   1.000
_cell.angle_alpha   90.00
_cell.angle_beta   90.00
_cell.angle_gamma   90.00
#
_symmetry.space_group_name_H-M   'P 1'
#
loop_
_entity.id
_entity.type
_entity.pdbx_description
1 polymer ?
#
loop_
_entity_poly.entity_id
_entity_poly.type
_entity_poly.pdbx_seq_one_letter_code
_entity_poly.pdbx_strand_id
1 'polypeptide(L)' 'MLEIGSEAPKFSAPDQNGNILSLEDLSGSWVLFWWYPKASTPG' A
#
# COMPACT_ATOMS: atom_id res chain seq x y z
N MET A 1 -6.90 -5.80 13.53
CA MET A 1 -6.55 -6.90 12.62
C MET A 1 -7.41 -6.75 11.38
N LEU A 2 -6.87 -6.98 10.18
CA LEU A 2 -7.68 -6.99 8.96
C LEU A 2 -8.27 -8.39 8.80
N GLU A 3 -9.55 -8.47 8.50
CA GLU A 3 -10.27 -9.72 8.34
C GLU A 3 -10.58 -9.95 6.87
N ILE A 4 -10.65 -11.21 6.46
CA ILE A 4 -10.99 -11.54 5.06
C ILE A 4 -12.39 -11.00 4.74
N GLY A 5 -12.49 -10.25 3.64
CA GLY A 5 -13.75 -9.64 3.19
C GLY A 5 -14.05 -8.28 3.82
N SER A 6 -13.24 -7.79 4.77
CA SER A 6 -13.37 -6.40 5.24
C SER A 6 -12.96 -5.43 4.13
N GLU A 7 -13.65 -4.29 4.03
CA GLU A 7 -13.20 -3.20 3.16
C GLU A 7 -11.76 -2.80 3.49
N ALA A 8 -10.97 -2.55 2.44
CA ALA A 8 -9.60 -2.09 2.62
C ALA A 8 -9.60 -0.72 3.32
N PRO A 9 -8.79 -0.53 4.37
CA PRO A 9 -8.68 0.76 5.03
C PRO A 9 -8.20 1.83 4.05
N LYS A 10 -8.75 3.03 4.17
CA LYS A 10 -8.23 4.19 3.46
C LYS A 10 -6.78 4.43 3.87
N PHE A 11 -5.93 4.68 2.88
CA PHE A 11 -4.55 5.11 3.12
C PHE A 11 -4.23 6.31 2.25
N SER A 12 -3.27 7.10 2.71
CA SER A 12 -2.62 8.13 1.93
C SER A 12 -1.17 8.18 2.39
N ALA A 13 -0.23 7.94 1.48
CA ALA A 13 1.19 7.87 1.80
C ALA A 13 2.04 8.39 0.62
N PRO A 14 3.23 8.95 0.90
CA PRO A 14 4.15 9.32 -0.16
C PRO A 14 4.69 8.07 -0.87
N ASP A 15 4.75 8.11 -2.20
CA ASP A 15 5.45 7.15 -3.04
C ASP A 15 6.97 7.39 -2.99
N GLN A 16 7.73 6.60 -3.76
CA GLN A 16 9.19 6.73 -3.85
C GLN A 16 9.69 8.07 -4.41
N ASN A 17 8.81 8.85 -5.05
CA ASN A 17 9.09 10.17 -5.60
C ASN A 17 8.55 11.30 -4.71
N GLY A 18 7.91 10.99 -3.58
CA GLY A 18 7.28 11.95 -2.69
C GLY A 18 5.87 12.40 -3.10
N ASN A 19 5.29 11.81 -4.15
CA ASN A 19 3.90 12.08 -4.52
C ASN A 19 2.97 11.36 -3.54
N ILE A 20 1.91 12.02 -3.11
CA ILE A 20 0.90 11.38 -2.27
C ILE A 20 0.04 10.46 -3.14
N LEU A 21 0.01 9.17 -2.77
CA LEU A 21 -0.87 8.16 -3.34
C LEU A 21 -1.92 7.75 -2.31
N SER A 22 -3.19 7.71 -2.72
CA SER A 22 -4.31 7.19 -1.93
C SER A 22 -4.86 5.89 -2.49
N LEU A 23 -5.64 5.16 -1.69
CA LEU A 23 -6.34 3.96 -2.16
C LEU A 23 -7.32 4.29 -3.29
N GLU A 24 -8.00 5.44 -3.18
CA GLU A 24 -8.99 5.91 -4.14
C GLU A 24 -8.40 6.13 -5.54
N ASP A 25 -7.13 6.55 -5.64
CA ASP A 25 -6.42 6.73 -6.91
C ASP A 25 -6.22 5.41 -7.68
N LEU A 26 -6.30 4.27 -6.99
CA LEU A 26 -6.11 2.92 -7.56
C LEU A 26 -7.44 2.20 -7.85
N SER A 27 -8.57 2.92 -7.77
CA SER A 27 -9.92 2.40 -8.04
C SER A 27 -10.00 1.62 -9.36
N GLY A 28 -10.65 0.45 -9.32
CA GLY A 28 -10.87 -0.40 -10.50
C GLY A 28 -9.70 -1.34 -10.82
N SER A 29 -8.60 -1.29 -10.06
CA SER A 29 -7.47 -2.21 -10.17
C SER A 29 -7.37 -3.14 -8.96
N TRP A 30 -6.78 -4.31 -9.16
CA TRP A 30 -6.33 -5.15 -8.05
C TRP A 30 -5.06 -4.56 -7.44
N VAL A 31 -5.04 -4.39 -6.12
CA VAL A 31 -3.92 -3.79 -5.38
C VAL A 31 -3.39 -4.78 -4.36
N LEU A 32 -2.07 -4.97 -4.34
CA LEU A 32 -1.37 -5.80 -3.35
C LEU A 32 -0.45 -4.93 -2.50
N PHE A 33 -0.71 -4.89 -1.20
CA PHE A 33 0.22 -4.32 -0.23
C PHE A 33 1.25 -5.36 0.19
N TRP A 34 2.52 -5.01 0.08
CA TRP A 34 3.64 -5.82 0.54
C TRP A 34 4.71 -4.89 1.13
N TRP A 35 5.50 -5.41 2.06
CA TRP A 35 6.55 -4.65 2.74
C TRP A 35 7.72 -5.56 3.10
N TYR A 36 8.87 -4.94 3.30
CA TYR A 36 10.08 -5.58 3.83
C TYR A 36 10.59 -4.76 5.03
N PRO A 37 11.33 -5.36 5.99
CA PRO A 37 11.79 -4.64 7.19
C PRO A 37 12.78 -3.53 6.88
N LYS A 38 13.68 -3.75 5.93
CA LYS A 38 14.72 -2.78 5.56
C LYS A 38 15.15 -2.92 4.10
N ALA A 39 15.22 -1.80 3.40
CA ALA A 39 15.69 -1.73 2.02
C ALA A 39 17.20 -2.03 1.96
N SER A 40 17.68 -2.50 0.80
CA SER A 40 19.11 -2.62 0.51
C SER A 40 19.90 -3.48 1.51
N THR A 41 19.28 -4.56 2.00
CA THR A 41 19.95 -5.57 2.82
C THR A 41 20.04 -6.89 2.07
N PRO A 42 21.15 -7.65 2.19
CA PRO A 42 21.19 -9.04 1.74
C PRO A 42 20.15 -9.84 2.53
N GLY A 43 19.33 -10.61 1.83
CA GLY A 43 18.35 -11.52 2.42
C GLY A 43 18.97 -12.80 2.97
#